data_AF-A0A5B1R481-F1
#
_entry.id   AF-A0A5B1R481-F1
#
_cell.length_a   1.000
_cell.length_b   1.000
_cell.length_c   1.000
_cell.angle_alpha   90.00
_cell.angle_beta   90.00
_cell.angle_gamma   90.00
#
_symmetry.space_group_name_H-M   'P 1'
#
loop_
_entity.id
_entity.type
_entity.pdbx_description
1 polymer ?
#
loop_
_entity_poly.entity_id
_entity_poly.type
_entity_poly.pdbx_seq_one_letter_code
_entity_poly.pdbx_strand_id
1 'polypeptide(L)'
;MWTNASAKPPVGSFEKCARCEQQFTVTKYTMPADPPPGFLCHKCAKAGGNDPFKKPAVPRKRKSAAEKRTVTHYEERKLPSLVSLCVQLLSKHINDVEAFGDIGVVNLDRIIRALCRNRSLTAENVNLFYNVENSDLILYDATNLTPDSLISLAYLNPNLTSLRIDFCGRINDEVIQSWSKALPNLRRLELLGPYLVRPAAWVGFFEAHPDLEGFLIHQSPRFDLECMQALVKSCAGLTELRLKEIGNMKDSFLEHIGKLTSLTHLDLSDPSHSLSEEGLIALMSAVGPGLKSLNLSGNILLSDDFLKEGLQPHAQGLTSLTLDGLVLLTDAGGAALFGSWDAADAHLDSLSLARCRELGDVTLEAILAFAGHRLLSLNINGWRNTTEASLNMIGEKAKLLRKLDIGWHRAANDFVMKGILDGCEKIEEIKCWGCNHVTENCPRKVSLLN
;
A
#
# COMPACT_ATOMS: atom_id res chain seq x y z
N MET A 1 -23.42 68.26 9.66
CA MET A 1 -24.50 69.02 9.00
C MET A 1 -25.71 68.10 8.87
N TRP A 2 -26.77 68.41 9.63
CA TRP A 2 -28.18 68.01 9.46
C TRP A 2 -28.50 66.50 9.36
N THR A 3 -28.62 65.87 10.52
CA THR A 3 -29.40 64.64 10.73
C THR A 3 -30.89 64.94 10.54
N ASN A 4 -31.44 64.65 9.35
CA ASN A 4 -32.88 64.71 9.09
C ASN A 4 -33.41 63.37 8.55
N ALA A 5 -32.97 62.27 9.16
CA ALA A 5 -33.68 61.00 9.04
C ALA A 5 -34.85 61.03 10.04
N SER A 6 -36.05 61.36 9.56
CA SER A 6 -37.27 61.31 10.33
C SER A 6 -37.38 59.96 11.06
N ALA A 7 -37.65 59.98 12.37
CA ALA A 7 -37.82 58.76 13.14
C ALA A 7 -38.92 57.88 12.50
N LYS A 8 -38.69 56.57 12.42
CA LYS A 8 -39.61 55.64 11.77
C LYS A 8 -40.99 55.70 12.45
N PRO A 9 -42.10 55.92 11.71
CA PRO A 9 -43.42 55.97 12.30
C PRO A 9 -43.80 54.64 12.97
N PRO A 10 -44.72 54.66 13.96
CA PRO A 10 -45.14 53.45 14.67
C PRO A 10 -45.68 52.38 13.71
N VAL A 11 -45.36 51.12 13.99
CA VAL A 11 -45.88 49.99 13.21
C VAL A 11 -47.42 49.94 13.35
N GLY A 12 -48.12 49.88 12.23
CA GLY A 12 -49.58 49.96 12.15
C GLY A 12 -50.14 51.35 11.82
N SER A 13 -49.32 52.41 11.89
CA SER A 13 -49.71 53.74 11.42
C SER A 13 -49.73 53.82 9.88
N PHE A 14 -50.34 54.86 9.33
CA PHE A 14 -50.36 55.11 7.89
C PHE A 14 -49.40 56.23 7.52
N GLU A 15 -48.62 56.02 6.46
CA GLU A 15 -47.66 56.99 5.93
C GLU A 15 -47.79 57.07 4.40
N LYS A 16 -47.39 58.19 3.78
CA LYS A 16 -47.36 58.30 2.31
C LYS A 16 -46.01 57.85 1.76
N CYS A 17 -46.05 57.06 0.69
CA CYS A 17 -44.83 56.58 0.04
C CYS A 17 -44.08 57.74 -0.62
N ALA A 18 -42.81 57.93 -0.29
CA ALA A 18 -41.99 59.01 -0.87
C ALA A 18 -41.80 58.90 -2.39
N ARG A 19 -42.07 57.74 -3.00
CA ARG A 19 -41.89 57.51 -4.45
C ARG A 19 -43.17 57.52 -5.26
N CYS A 20 -44.27 57.01 -4.72
CA CYS A 20 -45.54 56.92 -5.45
C CYS A 20 -46.69 57.68 -4.79
N GLU A 21 -46.42 58.34 -3.66
CA GLU A 21 -47.33 59.18 -2.88
C GLU A 21 -48.59 58.48 -2.34
N GLN A 22 -48.75 57.19 -2.62
CA GLN A 22 -49.84 56.36 -2.11
C GLN A 22 -49.67 56.11 -0.61
N GLN A 23 -50.79 56.16 0.12
CA GLN A 23 -50.83 55.85 1.54
C GLN A 23 -50.63 54.34 1.74
N PHE A 24 -49.75 53.98 2.68
CA PHE A 24 -49.47 52.60 3.02
C PHE A 24 -49.34 52.44 4.53
N THR A 25 -49.61 51.25 5.04
CA THR A 25 -49.44 50.93 6.45
C THR A 25 -47.97 50.67 6.76
N VAL A 26 -47.44 51.35 7.75
CA VAL A 26 -46.06 51.19 8.21
C VAL A 26 -45.93 49.85 8.91
N THR A 27 -44.98 49.04 8.46
CA THR A 27 -44.67 47.73 9.04
C THR A 27 -43.28 47.76 9.66
N LYS A 28 -42.94 46.74 10.45
CA LYS A 28 -41.56 46.56 10.94
C LYS A 28 -40.53 46.53 9.81
N TYR A 29 -40.93 46.19 8.58
CA TYR A 29 -40.08 46.10 7.39
C TYR A 29 -40.11 47.34 6.49
N THR A 30 -40.88 48.38 6.83
CA THR A 30 -40.88 49.64 6.09
C THR A 30 -39.49 50.29 6.13
N MET A 31 -38.98 50.67 4.96
CA MET A 31 -37.64 51.23 4.79
C MET A 31 -37.70 52.72 4.46
N PRO A 32 -36.71 53.51 4.90
CA PRO A 32 -36.58 54.91 4.50
C PRO A 32 -36.30 55.00 2.99
N ALA A 33 -36.71 56.11 2.39
CA ALA A 33 -36.36 56.45 1.01
C ALA A 33 -34.90 56.93 0.93
N ASP A 34 -34.23 56.60 -0.18
CA ASP A 34 -32.89 57.07 -0.52
C ASP A 34 -32.94 57.69 -1.93
N PRO A 35 -32.69 59.01 -2.10
CA PRO A 35 -32.30 59.97 -1.06
C PRO A 35 -33.45 60.37 -0.10
N PRO A 36 -33.15 60.76 1.16
CA PRO A 36 -34.15 61.25 2.13
C PRO A 36 -34.77 62.59 1.70
N PRO A 37 -35.98 62.98 2.19
CA PRO A 37 -36.74 62.41 3.31
C PRO A 37 -37.91 61.47 2.92
N GLY A 38 -38.35 60.62 3.85
CA GLY A 38 -39.59 59.83 3.74
C GLY A 38 -39.40 58.31 3.77
N PHE A 39 -40.49 57.55 3.58
CA PHE A 39 -40.49 56.08 3.63
C PHE A 39 -41.12 55.46 2.37
N LEU A 40 -40.69 54.26 2.00
CA LEU A 40 -41.17 53.57 0.81
C LEU A 40 -42.20 52.47 1.16
N CYS A 41 -43.27 52.38 0.37
CA CYS A 41 -44.19 51.26 0.43
C CYS A 41 -43.51 49.98 -0.09
N HIS A 42 -44.03 48.82 0.29
CA HIS A 42 -43.45 47.51 -0.07
C HIS A 42 -43.22 47.33 -1.58
N LYS A 43 -44.17 47.79 -2.41
CA LYS A 43 -44.05 47.69 -3.87
C LYS A 43 -42.89 48.53 -4.41
N CYS A 44 -42.73 49.76 -3.92
CA CYS A 44 -41.65 50.65 -4.34
C CYS A 44 -40.28 50.23 -3.82
N ALA A 45 -40.20 49.66 -2.61
CA ALA A 45 -38.98 49.10 -2.06
C ALA A 45 -38.49 47.89 -2.87
N LYS A 46 -39.40 46.97 -3.19
CA LYS A 46 -39.10 45.78 -4.01
C LYS A 46 -38.69 46.15 -5.44
N ALA A 47 -39.35 47.13 -6.05
CA ALA A 47 -38.99 47.64 -7.38
C ALA A 47 -37.61 48.35 -7.39
N GLY A 48 -37.14 48.83 -6.24
CA GLY A 48 -35.79 49.39 -6.05
C GLY A 48 -34.70 48.35 -5.73
N GLY A 49 -35.00 47.04 -5.82
CA GLY A 49 -34.04 45.96 -5.56
C GLY A 49 -33.90 45.57 -4.09
N ASN A 50 -34.56 46.27 -3.17
CA ASN A 50 -34.51 46.00 -1.73
C ASN A 50 -35.80 45.26 -1.29
N ASP A 51 -35.82 43.93 -1.41
CA ASP A 51 -36.93 43.07 -0.94
C ASP A 51 -36.73 42.72 0.55
N PRO A 52 -37.57 43.22 1.48
CA PRO A 52 -37.42 42.97 2.91
C PRO A 52 -37.68 41.52 3.34
N PHE A 53 -38.17 40.66 2.43
CA PHE A 53 -38.47 39.26 2.69
C PHE A 53 -37.48 38.29 2.02
N LYS A 54 -36.44 38.81 1.36
CA LYS A 54 -35.37 37.97 0.79
C LYS A 54 -34.58 37.33 1.93
N LYS A 55 -34.83 36.04 2.19
CA LYS A 55 -34.06 35.27 3.19
C LYS A 55 -32.58 35.27 2.80
N PRO A 56 -31.65 35.53 3.74
CA PRO A 56 -30.22 35.42 3.44
C PRO A 56 -29.91 33.98 3.00
N ALA A 57 -29.15 33.83 1.93
CA ALA A 57 -28.72 32.52 1.46
C ALA A 57 -27.89 31.86 2.57
N VAL A 58 -28.32 30.68 3.03
CA VAL A 58 -27.58 29.88 4.01
C VAL A 58 -26.20 29.57 3.41
N PRO A 59 -25.08 29.95 4.05
CA PRO A 59 -23.77 29.62 3.50
C PRO A 59 -23.63 28.10 3.49
N ARG A 60 -23.39 27.51 2.32
CA ARG A 60 -23.06 26.09 2.19
C ARG A 60 -21.89 25.80 3.14
N LYS A 61 -22.12 24.96 4.17
CA LYS A 61 -21.05 24.44 5.04
C LYS A 61 -19.97 23.84 4.13
N ARG A 62 -18.78 24.45 4.10
CA ARG A 62 -17.61 23.86 3.47
C ARG A 62 -17.22 22.64 4.31
N LYS A 63 -17.30 21.44 3.71
CA LYS A 63 -16.75 20.20 4.29
C LYS A 63 -15.31 20.44 4.73
N SER A 64 -14.97 19.91 5.90
CA SER A 64 -13.62 20.03 6.47
C SER A 64 -12.58 19.39 5.54
N ALA A 65 -11.31 19.82 5.63
CA ALA A 65 -10.24 19.22 4.83
C ALA A 65 -10.04 17.71 5.11
N ALA A 66 -10.50 17.22 6.27
CA ALA A 66 -10.54 15.80 6.61
C ALA A 66 -11.67 15.04 5.87
N GLU A 67 -12.86 15.63 5.75
CA GLU A 67 -13.98 15.03 5.00
C GLU A 67 -13.82 15.11 3.47
N LYS A 68 -13.00 16.04 2.97
CA LYS A 68 -12.62 16.06 1.54
C LYS A 68 -11.59 15.01 1.17
N ARG A 69 -10.92 14.41 2.17
CA ARG A 69 -9.89 13.36 1.99
C ARG A 69 -10.46 11.94 2.06
N THR A 70 -11.78 11.80 2.18
CA THR A 70 -12.49 10.52 2.09
C THR A 70 -13.43 10.57 0.90
N VAL A 71 -12.86 10.62 -0.30
CA VAL A 71 -13.58 10.15 -1.49
C VAL A 71 -13.60 8.63 -1.36
N THR A 72 -14.75 8.07 -1.04
CA THR A 72 -14.93 6.61 -1.04
C THR A 72 -14.82 6.12 -2.49
N HIS A 73 -13.72 5.42 -2.78
CA HIS A 73 -13.23 5.09 -4.13
C HIS A 73 -13.91 3.87 -4.79
N TYR A 74 -14.87 3.24 -4.11
CA TYR A 74 -15.80 2.24 -4.65
C TYR A 74 -17.14 2.39 -3.92
N GLU A 75 -18.27 2.30 -4.61
CA GLU A 75 -19.58 2.18 -3.94
C GLU A 75 -19.81 0.71 -3.58
N GLU A 76 -19.00 0.16 -2.67
CA GLU A 76 -19.39 -1.06 -1.97
C GLU A 76 -20.39 -0.68 -0.88
N ARG A 77 -21.70 -0.81 -1.17
CA ARG A 77 -22.68 -0.99 -0.10
C ARG A 77 -22.51 -2.38 0.50
N LYS A 78 -21.40 -2.60 1.20
CA LYS A 78 -21.27 -3.72 2.13
C LYS A 78 -21.72 -3.23 3.48
N LEU A 79 -22.98 -3.52 3.81
CA LEU A 79 -23.25 -3.80 5.22
C LEU A 79 -22.18 -4.80 5.67
N PRO A 80 -21.46 -4.55 6.78
CA PRO A 80 -20.42 -5.46 7.22
C PRO A 80 -21.04 -6.85 7.32
N SER A 81 -20.35 -7.85 6.77
CA SER A 81 -20.83 -9.23 6.87
C SER A 81 -21.01 -9.59 8.35
N LEU A 82 -21.91 -10.53 8.64
CA LEU A 82 -22.07 -11.03 10.00
C LEU A 82 -20.72 -11.48 10.59
N VAL A 83 -19.89 -12.13 9.77
CA VAL A 83 -18.51 -12.51 10.15
C VAL A 83 -17.67 -11.30 10.52
N SER A 84 -17.71 -10.20 9.76
CA SER A 84 -16.98 -8.98 10.09
C SER A 84 -17.45 -8.36 11.41
N LEU A 85 -18.76 -8.37 11.67
CA LEU A 85 -19.32 -7.87 12.93
C LEU A 85 -18.92 -8.76 14.12
N CYS A 86 -18.96 -10.08 13.95
CA CYS A 86 -18.52 -11.03 14.96
C CYS A 86 -17.03 -10.86 15.29
N VAL A 87 -16.17 -10.73 14.27
CA VAL A 87 -14.74 -10.48 14.47
C VAL A 87 -14.51 -9.18 15.23
N GLN A 88 -15.24 -8.10 14.91
CA GLN A 88 -15.13 -6.84 15.65
C GLN A 88 -15.57 -6.98 17.12
N LEU A 89 -16.65 -7.71 17.38
CA LEU A 89 -17.15 -7.95 18.73
C LEU A 89 -16.16 -8.81 19.55
N LEU A 90 -15.64 -9.89 18.95
CA LEU A 90 -14.59 -10.72 19.54
C LEU A 90 -13.32 -9.91 19.83
N SER A 91 -12.86 -9.10 18.89
CA SER A 91 -11.67 -8.26 19.12
C SER A 91 -11.84 -7.27 20.27
N LYS A 92 -13.07 -6.79 20.51
CA LYS A 92 -13.36 -5.88 21.62
C LYS A 92 -13.40 -6.60 22.98
N HIS A 93 -13.81 -7.86 23.00
CA HIS A 93 -14.00 -8.67 24.20
C HIS A 93 -13.02 -9.85 24.27
N ILE A 94 -11.84 -9.72 23.65
CA ILE A 94 -10.93 -10.84 23.46
C ILE A 94 -10.44 -11.44 24.78
N ASN A 95 -10.27 -10.61 25.81
CA ASN A 95 -9.83 -11.04 27.13
C ASN A 95 -10.91 -11.80 27.91
N ASP A 96 -12.17 -11.75 27.46
CA ASP A 96 -13.29 -12.51 28.03
C ASP A 96 -13.46 -13.88 27.32
N VAL A 97 -12.63 -14.18 26.30
CA VAL A 97 -12.70 -15.42 25.52
C VAL A 97 -11.78 -16.47 26.13
N GLU A 98 -12.35 -17.59 26.58
CA GLU A 98 -11.57 -18.72 27.11
C GLU A 98 -11.05 -19.64 26.00
N ALA A 99 -11.87 -19.90 24.97
CA ALA A 99 -11.52 -20.71 23.80
C ALA A 99 -12.43 -20.37 22.62
N PHE A 100 -11.91 -20.50 21.39
CA PHE A 100 -12.72 -20.33 20.18
C PHE A 100 -13.51 -21.58 19.78
N GLY A 101 -13.18 -22.75 20.34
CA GLY A 101 -13.72 -24.04 19.88
C GLY A 101 -13.32 -24.33 18.43
N ASP A 102 -14.23 -24.95 17.67
CA ASP A 102 -14.00 -25.31 16.27
C ASP A 102 -14.15 -24.10 15.34
N ILE A 103 -13.13 -23.24 15.32
CA ILE A 103 -13.02 -22.14 14.37
C ILE A 103 -12.07 -22.50 13.22
N GLY A 104 -12.54 -22.34 11.98
CA GLY A 104 -11.70 -22.58 10.81
C GLY A 104 -10.53 -21.59 10.70
N VAL A 105 -9.41 -22.05 10.14
CA VAL A 105 -8.14 -21.30 10.00
C VAL A 105 -8.34 -19.92 9.36
N VAL A 106 -9.20 -19.80 8.35
CA VAL A 106 -9.50 -18.53 7.67
C VAL A 106 -10.11 -17.49 8.62
N ASN A 107 -10.99 -17.93 9.53
CA ASN A 107 -11.61 -17.01 10.49
C ASN A 107 -10.66 -16.70 11.65
N LEU A 108 -9.84 -17.65 12.07
CA LEU A 108 -8.77 -17.42 13.05
C LEU A 108 -7.80 -16.34 12.56
N ASP A 109 -7.32 -16.43 11.32
CA ASP A 109 -6.47 -15.42 10.69
C ASP A 109 -7.14 -14.04 10.66
N ARG A 110 -8.45 -13.97 10.34
CA ARG A 110 -9.21 -12.71 10.37
C ARG A 110 -9.28 -12.09 11.77
N ILE A 111 -9.41 -12.91 12.81
CA ILE A 111 -9.39 -12.45 14.21
C ILE A 111 -8.00 -11.92 14.56
N ILE A 112 -6.93 -12.65 14.24
CA ILE A 112 -5.55 -12.19 14.49
C ILE A 112 -5.32 -10.85 13.77
N ARG A 113 -5.69 -10.73 12.49
CA ARG A 113 -5.59 -9.47 11.74
C ARG A 113 -6.35 -8.32 12.40
N ALA A 114 -7.55 -8.58 12.93
CA ALA A 114 -8.35 -7.56 13.59
C ALA A 114 -7.73 -7.12 14.92
N LEU A 115 -7.21 -8.06 15.71
CA LEU A 115 -6.49 -7.77 16.95
C LEU A 115 -5.22 -6.97 16.70
N CYS A 116 -4.38 -7.40 15.74
CA CYS A 116 -3.15 -6.70 15.38
C CYS A 116 -3.43 -5.30 14.81
N ARG A 117 -4.47 -5.11 13.98
CA ARG A 117 -4.89 -3.77 13.50
C ARG A 117 -5.26 -2.82 14.64
N ASN A 118 -5.83 -3.35 15.72
CA ASN A 118 -6.19 -2.59 16.91
C ASN A 118 -5.08 -2.57 17.98
N ARG A 119 -3.91 -3.17 17.70
CA ARG A 119 -2.79 -3.35 18.66
C ARG A 119 -3.21 -4.02 19.97
N SER A 120 -4.18 -4.94 19.90
CA SER A 120 -4.76 -5.60 21.08
C SER A 120 -4.30 -7.05 21.25
N LEU A 121 -3.38 -7.55 20.41
CA LEU A 121 -2.71 -8.84 20.63
C LEU A 121 -1.67 -8.68 21.75
N THR A 122 -1.81 -9.44 22.85
CA THR A 122 -0.97 -9.32 24.05
C THR A 122 -0.57 -10.71 24.57
N ALA A 123 0.36 -10.77 25.53
CA ALA A 123 0.75 -12.02 26.19
C ALA A 123 -0.43 -12.76 26.87
N GLU A 124 -1.50 -12.04 27.25
CA GLU A 124 -2.66 -12.62 27.92
C GLU A 124 -3.58 -13.37 26.95
N ASN A 125 -3.72 -12.90 25.71
CA ASN A 125 -4.65 -13.46 24.74
C ASN A 125 -4.01 -14.22 23.59
N VAL A 126 -2.68 -14.11 23.40
CA VAL A 126 -2.00 -14.77 22.27
C VAL A 126 -2.08 -16.30 22.34
N ASN A 127 -2.19 -16.86 23.55
CA ASN A 127 -2.31 -18.30 23.76
C ASN A 127 -3.58 -18.90 23.12
N LEU A 128 -4.62 -18.09 22.87
CA LEU A 128 -5.83 -18.51 22.14
C LEU A 128 -5.54 -18.94 20.70
N PHE A 129 -4.37 -18.57 20.16
CA PHE A 129 -3.94 -18.89 18.79
C PHE A 129 -2.90 -20.00 18.75
N TYR A 130 -2.48 -20.53 19.91
CA TYR A 130 -1.51 -21.60 19.98
C TYR A 130 -2.22 -22.96 20.04
N ASN A 131 -1.79 -23.86 19.17
CA ASN A 131 -2.35 -25.19 19.00
C ASN A 131 -1.28 -26.10 18.37
N VAL A 132 -1.19 -27.34 18.85
CA VAL A 132 -0.33 -28.38 18.32
C VAL A 132 -0.65 -28.74 16.86
N GLU A 133 -1.88 -28.49 16.41
CA GLU A 133 -2.32 -28.75 15.04
C GLU A 133 -1.88 -27.66 14.04
N ASN A 134 -1.38 -26.51 14.53
CA ASN A 134 -0.95 -25.44 13.63
C ASN A 134 0.29 -25.85 12.84
N SER A 135 0.15 -25.88 11.51
CA SER A 135 1.28 -25.92 10.57
C SER A 135 1.81 -24.52 10.25
N ASP A 136 0.92 -23.52 10.24
CA ASP A 136 1.22 -22.15 9.83
C ASP A 136 0.66 -21.16 10.84
N LEU A 137 1.47 -20.22 11.28
CA LEU A 137 1.06 -19.15 12.19
C LEU A 137 1.59 -17.79 11.71
N ILE A 138 0.68 -16.82 11.62
CA ILE A 138 1.00 -15.44 11.23
C ILE A 138 0.51 -14.48 12.31
N LEU A 139 1.42 -13.68 12.86
CA LEU A 139 1.12 -12.60 13.80
C LEU A 139 1.48 -11.25 13.15
N TYR A 140 0.47 -10.43 12.82
CA TYR A 140 0.66 -9.20 12.00
C TYR A 140 1.18 -7.99 12.78
N ASP A 141 1.12 -8.01 14.10
CA ASP A 141 1.69 -7.00 14.99
C ASP A 141 1.95 -7.65 16.36
N ALA A 142 3.23 -7.93 16.63
CA ALA A 142 3.71 -8.53 17.88
C ALA A 142 4.34 -7.51 18.83
N THR A 143 4.11 -6.21 18.64
CA THR A 143 4.71 -5.13 19.45
C THR A 143 4.49 -5.32 20.95
N ASN A 144 3.33 -5.88 21.34
CA ASN A 144 2.93 -6.08 22.73
C ASN A 144 3.21 -7.49 23.28
N LEU A 145 3.85 -8.37 22.50
CA LEU A 145 4.22 -9.71 22.98
C LEU A 145 5.53 -9.67 23.78
N THR A 146 5.58 -10.41 24.89
CA THR A 146 6.77 -10.54 25.72
C THR A 146 7.66 -11.69 25.24
N PRO A 147 8.96 -11.71 25.55
CA PRO A 147 9.83 -12.85 25.27
C PRO A 147 9.24 -14.18 25.76
N ASP A 148 8.69 -14.23 26.98
CA ASP A 148 8.06 -15.44 27.55
C ASP A 148 6.89 -15.95 26.71
N SER A 149 6.05 -15.04 26.19
CA SER A 149 4.93 -15.40 25.32
C SER A 149 5.38 -15.92 23.95
N LEU A 150 6.53 -15.44 23.45
CA LEU A 150 7.15 -15.88 22.20
C LEU A 150 7.89 -17.21 22.39
N ILE A 151 8.45 -17.46 23.56
CA ILE A 151 9.01 -18.77 23.95
C ILE A 151 7.87 -19.79 24.04
N SER A 152 6.79 -19.44 24.72
CA SER A 152 5.61 -20.30 24.88
C SER A 152 4.97 -20.65 23.53
N LEU A 153 4.98 -19.73 22.56
CA LEU A 153 4.54 -19.98 21.18
C LEU A 153 5.17 -21.25 20.63
N ALA A 154 6.50 -21.37 20.70
CA ALA A 154 7.19 -22.51 20.11
C ALA A 154 6.83 -23.83 20.79
N TYR A 155 6.74 -23.83 22.12
CA TYR A 155 6.38 -25.04 22.88
C TYR A 155 4.92 -25.47 22.68
N LEU A 156 4.02 -24.52 22.42
CA LEU A 156 2.59 -24.77 22.22
C LEU A 156 2.23 -24.97 20.74
N ASN A 157 3.21 -24.88 19.84
CA ASN A 157 3.07 -25.09 18.41
C ASN A 157 4.19 -25.98 17.82
N PRO A 158 4.41 -27.21 18.34
CA PRO A 158 5.56 -28.05 17.95
C PRO A 158 5.56 -28.53 16.48
N ASN A 159 4.43 -28.46 15.78
CA ASN A 159 4.27 -28.91 14.40
C ASN A 159 4.35 -27.77 13.37
N LEU A 160 4.73 -26.55 13.77
CA LEU A 160 4.85 -25.44 12.83
C LEU A 160 5.90 -25.72 11.76
N THR A 161 5.47 -25.55 10.52
CA THR A 161 6.31 -25.55 9.32
C THR A 161 6.55 -24.13 8.82
N SER A 162 5.62 -23.20 9.03
CA SER A 162 5.80 -21.77 8.73
C SER A 162 5.43 -20.86 9.88
N LEU A 163 6.33 -19.94 10.21
CA LEU A 163 6.10 -18.91 11.22
C LEU A 163 6.39 -17.54 10.64
N ARG A 164 5.40 -16.65 10.71
CA ARG A 164 5.56 -15.23 10.40
C ARG A 164 5.20 -14.37 11.61
N ILE A 165 6.11 -13.49 12.02
CA ILE A 165 5.85 -12.52 13.08
C ILE A 165 6.29 -11.13 12.63
N ASP A 166 5.32 -10.23 12.49
CA ASP A 166 5.53 -8.84 12.13
C ASP A 166 5.65 -7.95 13.37
N PHE A 167 6.46 -6.90 13.28
CA PHE A 167 6.75 -5.96 14.38
C PHE A 167 7.24 -6.66 15.66
N CYS A 168 8.11 -7.65 15.50
CA CYS A 168 8.61 -8.53 16.55
C CYS A 168 9.82 -7.95 17.31
N GLY A 169 9.78 -6.66 17.66
CA GLY A 169 10.89 -5.90 18.25
C GLY A 169 11.42 -6.41 19.59
N ARG A 170 10.71 -7.34 20.22
CA ARG A 170 11.05 -7.94 21.52
C ARG A 170 11.63 -9.36 21.42
N ILE A 171 11.76 -9.93 20.21
CA ILE A 171 12.50 -11.18 20.01
C ILE A 171 13.98 -10.93 20.31
N ASN A 172 14.52 -11.68 21.27
CA ASN A 172 15.92 -11.63 21.71
C ASN A 172 16.59 -13.01 21.50
N ASP A 173 17.84 -13.13 21.94
CA ASP A 173 18.63 -14.36 21.78
C ASP A 173 18.00 -15.56 22.48
N GLU A 174 17.37 -15.36 23.64
CA GLU A 174 16.73 -16.43 24.42
C GLU A 174 15.53 -17.03 23.68
N VAL A 175 14.69 -16.17 23.06
CA VAL A 175 13.56 -16.60 22.23
C VAL A 175 14.06 -17.48 21.08
N ILE A 176 15.07 -17.01 20.33
CA ILE A 176 15.62 -17.76 19.18
C ILE A 176 16.25 -19.08 19.63
N GLN A 177 17.01 -19.09 20.74
CA GLN A 177 17.59 -20.32 21.29
C GLN A 177 16.52 -21.33 21.75
N SER A 178 15.39 -20.84 22.26
CA SER A 178 14.24 -21.70 22.57
C SER A 178 13.63 -22.28 21.30
N TRP A 179 13.45 -21.46 20.27
CA TRP A 179 12.89 -21.88 18.98
C TRP A 179 13.75 -22.94 18.30
N SER A 180 15.08 -22.83 18.38
CA SER A 180 16.04 -23.86 17.92
C SER A 180 15.75 -25.26 18.47
N LYS A 181 15.08 -25.38 19.62
CA LYS A 181 14.78 -26.67 20.27
C LYS A 181 13.31 -27.06 20.13
N ALA A 182 12.41 -26.08 20.12
CA ALA A 182 10.97 -26.28 20.23
C ALA A 182 10.23 -26.29 18.88
N LEU A 183 10.88 -25.90 17.77
CA LEU A 183 10.29 -25.88 16.42
C LEU A 183 11.01 -26.84 15.44
N PRO A 184 11.05 -28.15 15.71
CA PRO A 184 11.87 -29.09 14.93
C PRO A 184 11.44 -29.25 13.47
N ASN A 185 10.20 -28.90 13.12
CA ASN A 185 9.64 -29.05 11.76
C ASN A 185 9.64 -27.74 10.96
N LEU A 186 10.23 -26.66 11.48
CA LEU A 186 10.15 -25.34 10.88
C LEU A 186 10.94 -25.29 9.57
N ARG A 187 10.24 -24.97 8.48
CA ARG A 187 10.78 -24.83 7.12
C ARG A 187 10.85 -23.38 6.67
N ARG A 188 10.01 -22.50 7.22
CA ARG A 188 9.93 -21.10 6.80
C ARG A 188 9.78 -20.14 7.97
N LEU A 189 10.70 -19.20 8.09
CA LEU A 189 10.67 -18.14 9.10
C LEU A 189 10.64 -16.76 8.43
N GLU A 190 9.60 -15.97 8.71
CA GLU A 190 9.47 -14.57 8.27
C GLU A 190 9.36 -13.64 9.49
N LEU A 191 10.30 -12.69 9.64
CA LEU A 191 10.33 -11.75 10.76
C LEU A 191 10.50 -10.31 10.30
N LEU A 192 9.66 -9.42 10.83
CA LEU A 192 9.83 -7.97 10.68
C LEU A 192 10.23 -7.34 12.01
N GLY A 193 11.44 -6.80 12.03
CA GLY A 193 12.02 -6.08 13.15
C GLY A 193 12.58 -6.95 14.29
N PRO A 194 13.31 -8.06 14.06
CA PRO A 194 13.99 -8.79 15.14
C PRO A 194 15.27 -8.06 15.61
N TYR A 195 15.14 -6.80 16.06
CA TYR A 195 16.27 -5.88 16.29
C TYR A 195 17.26 -6.33 17.37
N LEU A 196 16.83 -7.17 18.31
CA LEU A 196 17.62 -7.54 19.49
C LEU A 196 18.45 -8.80 19.29
N VAL A 197 18.15 -9.62 18.28
CA VAL A 197 18.84 -10.90 18.04
C VAL A 197 20.28 -10.65 17.59
N ARG A 198 21.23 -11.33 18.22
CA ARG A 198 22.67 -11.25 17.94
C ARG A 198 23.13 -12.39 17.03
N PRO A 199 24.29 -12.22 16.35
CA PRO A 199 24.81 -13.23 15.43
C PRO A 199 24.87 -14.66 15.97
N ALA A 200 25.39 -14.85 17.19
CA ALA A 200 25.50 -16.17 17.80
C ALA A 200 24.16 -16.92 17.92
N ALA A 201 23.05 -16.21 18.15
CA ALA A 201 21.73 -16.81 18.21
C ALA A 201 21.24 -17.23 16.82
N TRP A 202 21.49 -16.42 15.78
CA TRP A 202 21.19 -16.80 14.39
C TRP A 202 22.00 -18.02 13.94
N VAL A 203 23.29 -18.05 14.23
CA VAL A 203 24.17 -19.18 13.91
C VAL A 203 23.61 -20.47 14.52
N GLY A 204 23.34 -20.48 15.83
CA GLY A 204 22.76 -21.64 16.51
C GLY A 204 21.35 -21.99 16.03
N PHE A 205 20.58 -21.03 15.52
CA PHE A 205 19.29 -21.28 14.89
C PHE A 205 19.43 -22.01 13.55
N PHE A 206 20.34 -21.59 12.69
CA PHE A 206 20.56 -22.25 11.39
C PHE A 206 21.12 -23.67 11.55
N GLU A 207 22.03 -23.87 12.50
CA GLU A 207 22.57 -25.20 12.80
C GLU A 207 21.49 -26.18 13.30
N ALA A 208 20.44 -25.67 13.96
CA ALA A 208 19.32 -26.46 14.44
C ALA A 208 18.24 -26.74 13.37
N HIS A 209 18.23 -26.00 12.25
CA HIS A 209 17.21 -26.11 11.20
C HIS A 209 17.84 -26.37 9.81
N PRO A 210 18.44 -27.56 9.58
CA PRO A 210 19.07 -27.87 8.29
C PRO A 210 18.07 -27.95 7.13
N ASP A 211 16.80 -28.25 7.42
CA ASP A 211 15.71 -28.36 6.45
C ASP A 211 14.99 -27.02 6.16
N LEU A 212 15.59 -25.89 6.56
CA LEU A 212 15.01 -24.58 6.33
C LEU A 212 14.99 -24.24 4.83
N GLU A 213 13.80 -23.97 4.31
CA GLU A 213 13.52 -23.64 2.91
C GLU A 213 13.32 -22.13 2.71
N GLY A 214 12.88 -21.41 3.73
CA GLY A 214 12.62 -19.98 3.65
C GLY A 214 13.14 -19.19 4.86
N PHE A 215 14.03 -18.24 4.61
CA PHE A 215 14.52 -17.30 5.62
C PHE A 215 14.29 -15.86 5.16
N LEU A 216 13.35 -15.18 5.81
CA LEU A 216 12.91 -13.86 5.42
C LEU A 216 12.99 -12.90 6.60
N ILE A 217 13.96 -12.00 6.60
CA ILE A 217 14.11 -10.98 7.64
C ILE A 217 14.04 -9.58 7.05
N HIS A 218 13.38 -8.70 7.79
CA HIS A 218 13.25 -7.29 7.47
C HIS A 218 13.64 -6.45 8.69
N GLN A 219 14.49 -5.44 8.49
CA GLN A 219 15.00 -4.55 9.54
C GLN A 219 15.73 -5.29 10.67
N SER A 220 16.77 -6.06 10.32
CA SER A 220 17.64 -6.73 11.29
C SER A 220 19.05 -6.13 11.25
N PRO A 221 19.33 -5.07 12.04
CA PRO A 221 20.60 -4.34 11.97
C PRO A 221 21.81 -5.15 12.46
N ARG A 222 21.59 -6.27 13.15
CA ARG A 222 22.63 -7.11 13.75
C ARG A 222 22.94 -8.36 12.93
N PHE A 223 22.18 -8.65 11.88
CA PHE A 223 22.47 -9.78 10.98
C PHE A 223 23.69 -9.45 10.13
N ASP A 224 24.78 -10.19 10.31
CA ASP A 224 26.09 -9.91 9.71
C ASP A 224 26.59 -11.07 8.82
N LEU A 225 27.84 -10.97 8.36
CA LEU A 225 28.43 -11.94 7.43
C LEU A 225 28.56 -13.34 8.05
N GLU A 226 28.83 -13.43 9.36
CA GLU A 226 28.90 -14.71 10.07
C GLU A 226 27.54 -15.42 10.04
N CYS A 227 26.46 -14.66 10.24
CA CYS A 227 25.10 -15.19 10.11
C CYS A 227 24.85 -15.76 8.70
N MET A 228 25.24 -15.04 7.64
CA MET A 228 25.08 -15.51 6.26
C MET A 228 25.89 -16.77 5.99
N GLN A 229 27.13 -16.84 6.47
CA GLN A 229 27.98 -18.01 6.34
C GLN A 229 27.34 -19.24 7.00
N ALA A 230 26.81 -19.08 8.21
CA ALA A 230 26.11 -20.15 8.91
C ALA A 230 24.83 -20.58 8.19
N LEU A 231 24.05 -19.63 7.65
CA LEU A 231 22.84 -19.91 6.86
C LEU A 231 23.18 -20.77 5.63
N VAL A 232 24.14 -20.34 4.80
CA VAL A 232 24.53 -21.08 3.59
C VAL A 232 25.12 -22.44 3.91
N LYS A 233 25.90 -22.54 5.00
CA LYS A 233 26.51 -23.79 5.44
C LYS A 233 25.47 -24.81 5.92
N SER A 234 24.44 -24.36 6.63
CA SER A 234 23.51 -25.25 7.34
C SER A 234 22.25 -25.54 6.53
N CYS A 235 21.77 -24.57 5.73
CA CYS A 235 20.48 -24.61 5.06
C CYS A 235 20.65 -24.63 3.53
N ALA A 236 21.21 -25.71 2.98
CA ALA A 236 21.49 -25.81 1.54
C ALA A 236 20.22 -25.91 0.67
N GLY A 237 19.08 -26.27 1.26
CA GLY A 237 17.78 -26.40 0.59
C GLY A 237 17.01 -25.09 0.43
N LEU A 238 17.63 -23.93 0.72
CA LEU A 238 16.92 -22.64 0.73
C LEU A 238 16.37 -22.28 -0.66
N THR A 239 15.07 -22.01 -0.71
CA THR A 239 14.33 -21.59 -1.91
C THR A 239 13.85 -20.14 -1.83
N GLU A 240 13.65 -19.61 -0.61
CA GLU A 240 13.25 -18.22 -0.36
C GLU A 240 14.26 -17.51 0.56
N LEU A 241 14.83 -16.41 0.07
CA LEU A 241 15.68 -15.53 0.87
C LEU A 241 15.20 -14.09 0.78
N ARG A 242 14.91 -13.48 1.92
CA ARG A 242 14.75 -12.03 2.05
C ARG A 242 15.71 -11.49 3.09
N LEU A 243 16.51 -10.53 2.66
CA LEU A 243 17.36 -9.69 3.50
C LEU A 243 17.02 -8.23 3.18
N LYS A 244 15.92 -7.74 3.76
CA LYS A 244 15.44 -6.37 3.52
C LYS A 244 15.90 -5.42 4.62
N GLU A 245 16.46 -4.27 4.24
CA GLU A 245 16.90 -3.23 5.18
C GLU A 245 17.85 -3.78 6.26
N ILE A 246 18.87 -4.53 5.83
CA ILE A 246 19.86 -5.16 6.72
C ILE A 246 21.05 -4.22 6.94
N GLY A 247 21.22 -3.75 8.17
CA GLY A 247 22.20 -2.70 8.51
C GLY A 247 23.67 -3.05 8.24
N ASN A 248 24.04 -4.33 8.31
CA ASN A 248 25.42 -4.79 8.07
C ASN A 248 25.62 -5.40 6.67
N MET A 249 24.65 -5.28 5.75
CA MET A 249 24.73 -5.83 4.41
C MET A 249 25.93 -5.26 3.64
N LYS A 250 26.62 -6.11 2.87
CA LYS A 250 27.85 -5.81 2.09
C LYS A 250 27.97 -6.77 0.90
N ASP A 251 28.82 -6.45 -0.06
CA ASP A 251 29.08 -7.29 -1.25
C ASP A 251 29.52 -8.72 -0.91
N SER A 252 30.23 -8.90 0.21
CA SER A 252 30.65 -10.22 0.67
C SER A 252 29.49 -11.17 0.95
N PHE A 253 28.26 -10.67 1.16
CA PHE A 253 27.07 -11.53 1.24
C PHE A 253 26.76 -12.19 -0.11
N LEU A 254 26.99 -11.47 -1.22
CA LEU A 254 26.58 -11.91 -2.56
C LEU A 254 27.31 -13.19 -2.98
N GLU A 255 28.59 -13.32 -2.66
CA GLU A 255 29.36 -14.56 -2.89
C GLU A 255 28.78 -15.78 -2.14
N HIS A 256 28.17 -15.54 -0.99
CA HIS A 256 27.54 -16.60 -0.19
C HIS A 256 26.15 -16.94 -0.74
N ILE A 257 25.35 -15.92 -1.08
CA ILE A 257 24.04 -16.10 -1.70
C ILE A 257 24.17 -16.83 -3.03
N GLY A 258 25.21 -16.54 -3.82
CA GLY A 258 25.50 -17.22 -5.09
C GLY A 258 25.68 -18.73 -4.98
N LYS A 259 25.92 -19.28 -3.78
CA LYS A 259 26.03 -20.72 -3.53
C LYS A 259 24.67 -21.40 -3.34
N LEU A 260 23.59 -20.63 -3.14
CA LEU A 260 22.24 -21.13 -2.94
C LEU A 260 21.53 -21.32 -4.30
N THR A 261 21.92 -22.36 -5.02
CA THR A 261 21.46 -22.61 -6.40
C THR A 261 19.99 -23.05 -6.50
N SER A 262 19.35 -23.38 -5.38
CA SER A 262 17.92 -23.74 -5.29
C SER A 262 16.99 -22.53 -5.12
N LEU A 263 17.54 -21.30 -5.07
CA LEU A 263 16.74 -20.10 -4.86
C LEU A 263 15.73 -19.87 -6.00
N THR A 264 14.49 -19.62 -5.60
CA THR A 264 13.40 -19.22 -6.48
C THR A 264 12.89 -17.81 -6.14
N HIS A 265 13.06 -17.37 -4.90
CA HIS A 265 12.67 -16.03 -4.44
C HIS A 265 13.84 -15.35 -3.75
N LEU A 266 14.24 -14.18 -4.27
CA LEU A 266 15.31 -13.37 -3.71
C LEU A 266 14.85 -11.93 -3.53
N ASP A 267 15.02 -11.40 -2.31
CA ASP A 267 14.74 -10.02 -1.95
C ASP A 267 15.92 -9.42 -1.19
N LEU A 268 16.64 -8.51 -1.85
CA LEU A 268 17.76 -7.74 -1.30
C LEU A 268 17.44 -6.25 -1.33
N SER A 269 16.18 -5.91 -1.03
CA SER A 269 15.71 -4.52 -1.10
C SER A 269 16.19 -3.63 0.05
N ASP A 270 16.31 -2.34 -0.27
CA ASP A 270 16.73 -1.27 0.63
C ASP A 270 18.11 -1.53 1.32
N PRO A 271 19.18 -1.88 0.58
CA PRO A 271 20.50 -2.14 1.16
C PRO A 271 21.27 -0.86 1.56
N SER A 272 20.62 0.31 1.51
CA SER A 272 21.26 1.62 1.67
C SER A 272 22.30 1.87 0.56
N HIS A 273 23.59 1.96 0.91
CA HIS A 273 24.70 2.15 -0.04
C HIS A 273 25.54 0.87 -0.23
N SER A 274 25.04 -0.27 0.25
CA SER A 274 25.68 -1.57 0.09
C SER A 274 25.22 -2.27 -1.20
N LEU A 275 25.97 -3.29 -1.61
CA LEU A 275 25.78 -4.05 -2.85
C LEU A 275 26.19 -3.25 -4.09
N SER A 276 27.42 -3.48 -4.55
CA SER A 276 27.86 -2.97 -5.85
C SER A 276 27.07 -3.58 -7.01
N GLU A 277 27.05 -2.84 -8.11
CA GLU A 277 26.46 -3.30 -9.36
C GLU A 277 27.19 -4.54 -9.89
N GLU A 278 28.53 -4.55 -9.84
CA GLU A 278 29.35 -5.66 -10.30
C GLU A 278 29.10 -6.94 -9.48
N GLY A 279 28.95 -6.80 -8.15
CA GLY A 279 28.63 -7.91 -7.27
C GLY A 279 27.24 -8.48 -7.54
N LEU A 280 26.26 -7.63 -7.85
CA LEU A 280 24.90 -8.07 -8.19
C LEU A 280 24.83 -8.71 -9.58
N ILE A 281 25.59 -8.22 -10.56
CA ILE A 281 25.73 -8.88 -11.87
C ILE A 281 26.29 -10.30 -11.68
N ALA A 282 27.38 -10.43 -10.91
CA ALA A 282 27.97 -11.73 -10.60
C ALA A 282 26.97 -12.67 -9.88
N LEU A 283 26.20 -12.14 -8.92
CA LEU A 283 25.14 -12.91 -8.26
C LEU A 283 24.10 -13.41 -9.27
N MET A 284 23.60 -12.53 -10.13
CA MET A 284 22.57 -12.89 -11.11
C MET A 284 23.05 -13.99 -12.05
N SER A 285 24.33 -14.00 -12.43
CA SER A 285 24.91 -15.10 -13.21
C SER A 285 24.83 -16.47 -12.51
N ALA A 286 24.89 -16.49 -11.17
CA ALA A 286 24.88 -17.71 -10.37
C ALA A 286 23.46 -18.20 -10.06
N VAL A 287 22.55 -17.30 -9.65
CA VAL A 287 21.20 -17.69 -9.16
C VAL A 287 20.07 -17.30 -10.11
N GLY A 288 20.28 -16.33 -11.00
CA GLY A 288 19.27 -15.79 -11.91
C GLY A 288 18.46 -16.84 -12.67
N PRO A 289 19.08 -17.89 -13.24
CA PRO A 289 18.36 -18.89 -14.02
C PRO A 289 17.29 -19.66 -13.24
N GLY A 290 17.44 -19.78 -11.91
CA GLY A 290 16.47 -20.45 -11.03
C GLY A 290 15.37 -19.53 -10.47
N LEU A 291 15.54 -18.21 -10.58
CA LEU A 291 14.66 -17.25 -9.93
C LEU A 291 13.30 -17.13 -10.61
N LYS A 292 12.25 -17.17 -9.80
CA LYS A 292 10.86 -16.87 -10.12
C LYS A 292 10.46 -15.47 -9.66
N SER A 293 11.05 -14.98 -8.56
CA SER A 293 10.77 -13.67 -7.99
C SER A 293 12.06 -12.97 -7.57
N LEU A 294 12.23 -11.73 -8.02
CA LEU A 294 13.36 -10.88 -7.67
C LEU A 294 12.89 -9.51 -7.19
N ASN A 295 13.38 -9.08 -6.04
CA ASN A 295 13.20 -7.73 -5.52
C ASN A 295 14.55 -7.09 -5.17
N LEU A 296 14.91 -6.05 -5.93
CA LEU A 296 16.11 -5.24 -5.70
C LEU A 296 15.74 -3.76 -5.49
N SER A 297 14.53 -3.49 -5.02
CA SER A 297 14.07 -2.13 -4.77
C SER A 297 15.03 -1.36 -3.84
N GLY A 298 15.21 -0.06 -4.05
CA GLY A 298 16.05 0.80 -3.22
C GLY A 298 17.57 0.59 -3.39
N ASN A 299 18.02 -0.28 -4.31
CA ASN A 299 19.43 -0.41 -4.67
C ASN A 299 19.89 0.79 -5.52
N ILE A 300 20.13 1.95 -4.91
CA ILE A 300 20.35 3.22 -5.62
C ILE A 300 21.58 3.27 -6.55
N LEU A 301 22.45 2.26 -6.49
CA LEU A 301 23.65 2.13 -7.31
C LEU A 301 23.41 1.41 -8.65
N LEU A 302 22.25 0.76 -8.82
CA LEU A 302 21.95 0.00 -10.03
C LEU A 302 21.52 0.92 -11.18
N SER A 303 22.21 0.76 -12.30
CA SER A 303 22.04 1.48 -13.56
C SER A 303 21.51 0.57 -14.66
N ASP A 304 21.47 1.09 -15.90
CA ASP A 304 21.09 0.32 -17.08
C ASP A 304 22.07 -0.84 -17.37
N ASP A 305 23.32 -0.75 -16.91
CA ASP A 305 24.32 -1.82 -17.07
C ASP A 305 23.91 -3.07 -16.29
N PHE A 306 23.35 -2.94 -15.08
CA PHE A 306 22.75 -4.08 -14.38
C PHE A 306 21.59 -4.71 -15.16
N LEU A 307 20.72 -3.90 -15.79
CA LEU A 307 19.62 -4.44 -16.58
C LEU A 307 20.16 -5.29 -17.74
N LYS A 308 21.20 -4.80 -18.41
CA LYS A 308 21.82 -5.43 -19.58
C LYS A 308 22.69 -6.63 -19.24
N GLU A 309 23.50 -6.56 -18.19
CA GLU A 309 24.50 -7.58 -17.88
C GLU A 309 24.04 -8.54 -16.77
N GLY A 310 23.20 -8.07 -15.84
CA GLY A 310 22.69 -8.86 -14.73
C GLY A 310 21.36 -9.52 -15.04
N LEU A 311 20.33 -8.75 -15.43
CA LEU A 311 18.98 -9.29 -15.61
C LEU A 311 18.80 -9.96 -16.97
N GLN A 312 19.13 -9.26 -18.05
CA GLN A 312 18.83 -9.70 -19.41
C GLN A 312 19.36 -11.12 -19.72
N PRO A 313 20.63 -11.47 -19.48
CA PRO A 313 21.14 -12.80 -19.82
C PRO A 313 20.72 -13.90 -18.83
N HIS A 314 20.31 -13.57 -17.61
CA HIS A 314 20.20 -14.56 -16.53
C HIS A 314 18.79 -14.77 -15.99
N ALA A 315 17.86 -13.83 -16.17
CA ALA A 315 16.59 -13.81 -15.45
C ALA A 315 15.36 -14.09 -16.33
N GLN A 316 15.48 -14.98 -17.32
CA GLN A 316 14.42 -15.30 -18.29
C GLN A 316 13.19 -15.99 -17.66
N GLY A 317 13.37 -16.72 -16.55
CA GLY A 317 12.30 -17.45 -15.87
C GLY A 317 11.45 -16.63 -14.88
N LEU A 318 11.69 -15.32 -14.77
CA LEU A 318 11.04 -14.47 -13.79
C LEU A 318 9.52 -14.36 -14.02
N THR A 319 8.78 -14.50 -12.93
CA THR A 319 7.32 -14.27 -12.84
C THR A 319 6.98 -12.98 -12.10
N SER A 320 7.87 -12.53 -11.21
CA SER A 320 7.72 -11.30 -10.44
C SER A 320 9.04 -10.53 -10.41
N LEU A 321 9.01 -9.28 -10.85
CA LEU A 321 10.16 -8.38 -10.80
C LEU A 321 9.79 -7.07 -10.10
N THR A 322 10.53 -6.72 -9.06
CA THR A 322 10.36 -5.46 -8.32
C THR A 322 11.69 -4.72 -8.26
N LEU A 323 11.75 -3.58 -8.94
CA LEU A 323 12.92 -2.70 -9.04
C LEU A 323 12.52 -1.28 -8.64
N ASP A 324 11.76 -1.13 -7.55
CA ASP A 324 11.25 0.17 -7.14
C ASP A 324 12.38 1.08 -6.67
N GLY A 325 12.33 2.36 -7.05
CA GLY A 325 13.25 3.37 -6.55
C GLY A 325 14.69 3.25 -7.08
N LEU A 326 14.90 2.52 -8.18
CA LEU A 326 16.18 2.52 -8.89
C LEU A 326 16.30 3.81 -9.70
N VAL A 327 17.00 4.80 -9.13
CA VAL A 327 17.02 6.18 -9.64
C VAL A 327 17.96 6.40 -10.82
N LEU A 328 18.88 5.48 -11.10
CA LEU A 328 19.83 5.58 -12.21
C LEU A 328 19.34 4.90 -13.50
N LEU A 329 18.20 4.21 -13.45
CA LEU A 329 17.60 3.62 -14.65
C LEU A 329 17.09 4.70 -15.59
N THR A 330 17.34 4.54 -16.88
CA THR A 330 16.83 5.45 -17.91
C THR A 330 15.71 4.82 -18.72
N ASP A 331 14.87 5.66 -19.35
CA ASP A 331 13.80 5.16 -20.23
C ASP A 331 14.35 4.32 -21.41
N ALA A 332 15.57 4.61 -21.87
CA ALA A 332 16.22 3.83 -22.93
C ALA A 332 16.69 2.46 -22.42
N GLY A 333 17.27 2.39 -21.22
CA GLY A 333 17.71 1.13 -20.61
C GLY A 333 16.55 0.21 -20.25
N GLY A 334 15.48 0.76 -19.68
CA GLY A 334 14.23 0.03 -19.44
C GLY A 334 13.65 -0.54 -20.73
N ALA A 335 13.52 0.27 -21.78
CA ALA A 335 13.06 -0.18 -23.08
C ALA A 335 13.97 -1.26 -23.70
N ALA A 336 15.29 -1.14 -23.57
CA ALA A 336 16.24 -2.12 -24.08
C ALA A 336 16.11 -3.49 -23.40
N LEU A 337 15.88 -3.51 -22.07
CA LEU A 337 15.63 -4.75 -21.33
C LEU A 337 14.38 -5.46 -21.87
N PHE A 338 13.22 -4.79 -21.84
CA PHE A 338 11.95 -5.43 -22.22
C PHE A 338 11.84 -5.69 -23.73
N GLY A 339 12.58 -4.96 -24.57
CA GLY A 339 12.66 -5.20 -26.00
C GLY A 339 13.55 -6.39 -26.40
N SER A 340 14.41 -6.87 -25.50
CA SER A 340 15.36 -7.96 -25.77
C SER A 340 15.05 -9.27 -25.05
N TRP A 341 14.13 -9.26 -24.08
CA TRP A 341 13.60 -10.49 -23.49
C TRP A 341 12.71 -11.24 -24.49
N ASP A 342 12.85 -12.56 -24.52
CA ASP A 342 12.08 -13.40 -25.44
C ASP A 342 10.62 -13.48 -24.99
N ALA A 343 9.73 -12.90 -25.79
CA ALA A 343 8.29 -12.90 -25.52
C ALA A 343 7.66 -14.30 -25.54
N ALA A 344 8.30 -15.29 -26.17
CA ALA A 344 7.79 -16.67 -26.23
C ALA A 344 7.96 -17.43 -24.90
N ASP A 345 9.00 -17.12 -24.14
CA ASP A 345 9.36 -17.76 -22.87
C ASP A 345 9.10 -16.87 -21.64
N ALA A 346 8.63 -15.64 -21.87
CA ALA A 346 8.40 -14.65 -20.84
C ALA A 346 7.26 -15.00 -19.88
N HIS A 347 7.61 -15.23 -18.61
CA HIS A 347 6.65 -15.56 -17.55
C HIS A 347 6.35 -14.45 -16.53
N LEU A 348 6.74 -13.20 -16.79
CA LEU A 348 6.44 -12.03 -15.95
C LEU A 348 4.94 -11.68 -15.77
N ASP A 349 4.37 -12.03 -14.61
CA ASP A 349 2.98 -11.75 -14.23
C ASP A 349 2.85 -10.49 -13.37
N SER A 350 3.91 -10.12 -12.64
CA SER A 350 3.94 -8.96 -11.75
C SER A 350 5.18 -8.13 -11.99
N LEU A 351 5.00 -6.85 -12.29
CA LEU A 351 6.09 -5.89 -12.50
C LEU A 351 5.87 -4.64 -11.66
N SER A 352 6.89 -4.26 -10.91
CA SER A 352 6.94 -3.00 -10.17
C SER A 352 8.24 -2.27 -10.48
N LEU A 353 8.08 -1.04 -10.98
CA LEU A 353 9.14 -0.08 -11.30
C LEU A 353 8.80 1.27 -10.66
N ALA A 354 8.14 1.24 -9.49
CA ALA A 354 7.66 2.44 -8.83
C ALA A 354 8.82 3.35 -8.47
N ARG A 355 8.63 4.66 -8.59
CA ARG A 355 9.60 5.70 -8.23
C ARG A 355 10.91 5.65 -9.03
N CYS A 356 10.98 4.91 -10.13
CA CYS A 356 12.03 5.04 -11.15
C CYS A 356 11.70 6.23 -12.05
N ARG A 357 12.11 7.42 -11.61
CA ARG A 357 11.57 8.71 -12.10
C ARG A 357 11.88 9.04 -13.55
N GLU A 358 12.97 8.49 -14.08
CA GLU A 358 13.44 8.74 -15.44
C GLU A 358 12.86 7.75 -16.46
N LEU A 359 12.08 6.74 -16.02
CA LEU A 359 11.29 5.89 -16.90
C LEU A 359 10.05 6.64 -17.42
N GLY A 360 9.60 6.25 -18.61
CA GLY A 360 8.56 6.98 -19.35
C GLY A 360 7.89 6.14 -20.43
N ASP A 361 7.50 6.81 -21.51
CA ASP A 361 6.71 6.23 -22.60
C ASP A 361 7.40 5.04 -23.27
N VAL A 362 8.70 5.14 -23.57
CA VAL A 362 9.39 4.12 -24.38
C VAL A 362 9.51 2.81 -23.58
N THR A 363 9.81 2.88 -22.28
CA THR A 363 9.81 1.70 -21.41
C THR A 363 8.41 1.12 -21.27
N LEU A 364 7.37 1.95 -21.10
CA LEU A 364 5.99 1.45 -20.97
C LEU A 364 5.54 0.72 -22.23
N GLU A 365 5.84 1.27 -23.40
CA GLU A 365 5.55 0.64 -24.69
C GLU A 365 6.25 -0.72 -24.83
N ALA A 366 7.53 -0.81 -24.45
CA ALA A 366 8.29 -2.05 -24.47
C ALA A 366 7.71 -3.09 -23.50
N ILE A 367 7.34 -2.70 -22.26
CA ILE A 367 6.69 -3.58 -21.28
C ILE A 367 5.37 -4.13 -21.82
N LEU A 368 4.53 -3.27 -22.40
CA LEU A 368 3.22 -3.66 -22.89
C LEU A 368 3.32 -4.55 -24.14
N ALA A 369 4.32 -4.33 -25.00
CA ALA A 369 4.61 -5.21 -26.13
C ALA A 369 5.08 -6.59 -25.66
N PHE A 370 5.95 -6.62 -24.64
CA PHE A 370 6.54 -7.83 -24.09
C PHE A 370 5.56 -8.66 -23.24
N ALA A 371 5.05 -8.08 -22.15
CA ALA A 371 4.27 -8.81 -21.13
C ALA A 371 2.80 -8.37 -21.05
N GLY A 372 2.37 -7.33 -21.79
CA GLY A 372 1.04 -6.73 -21.63
C GLY A 372 -0.10 -7.74 -21.67
N HIS A 373 -0.07 -8.69 -22.61
CA HIS A 373 -1.13 -9.68 -22.80
C HIS A 373 -1.35 -10.65 -21.61
N ARG A 374 -0.40 -10.74 -20.68
CA ARG A 374 -0.44 -11.68 -19.54
C ARG A 374 -0.23 -11.04 -18.17
N LEU A 375 0.27 -9.81 -18.13
CA LEU A 375 0.56 -9.10 -16.90
C LEU A 375 -0.70 -8.99 -16.01
N LEU A 376 -0.59 -9.41 -14.76
CA LEU A 376 -1.63 -9.39 -13.75
C LEU A 376 -1.51 -8.17 -12.82
N SER A 377 -0.28 -7.72 -12.57
CA SER A 377 0.01 -6.56 -11.72
C SER A 377 1.06 -5.66 -12.34
N LEU A 378 0.75 -4.37 -12.46
CA LEU A 378 1.67 -3.33 -12.95
C LEU A 378 1.72 -2.17 -11.96
N ASN A 379 2.93 -1.79 -11.56
CA ASN A 379 3.15 -0.60 -10.74
C ASN A 379 4.22 0.28 -11.39
N ILE A 380 3.77 1.41 -11.94
CA ILE A 380 4.62 2.43 -12.57
C ILE A 380 4.55 3.75 -11.78
N ASN A 381 4.06 3.72 -10.54
CA ASN A 381 3.84 4.88 -9.69
C ASN A 381 5.04 5.84 -9.71
N GLY A 382 4.81 7.13 -9.93
CA GLY A 382 5.85 8.15 -9.82
C GLY A 382 6.78 8.29 -11.02
N TRP A 383 6.49 7.66 -12.15
CA TRP A 383 7.12 7.98 -13.44
C TRP A 383 6.75 9.40 -13.87
N ARG A 384 7.72 10.14 -14.41
CA ARG A 384 7.53 11.57 -14.74
C ARG A 384 7.22 11.82 -16.21
N ASN A 385 7.71 10.94 -17.08
CA ASN A 385 7.76 11.16 -18.53
C ASN A 385 6.80 10.23 -19.27
N THR A 386 5.58 10.08 -18.75
CA THR A 386 4.54 9.25 -19.38
C THR A 386 3.39 10.12 -19.89
N THR A 387 3.05 9.99 -21.17
CA THR A 387 1.97 10.71 -21.84
C THR A 387 0.63 10.01 -21.71
N GLU A 388 -0.45 10.74 -22.04
CA GLU A 388 -1.80 10.17 -22.06
C GLU A 388 -1.93 9.03 -23.08
N ALA A 389 -1.22 9.11 -24.21
CA ALA A 389 -1.24 8.09 -25.24
C ALA A 389 -0.69 6.76 -24.71
N SER A 390 0.51 6.77 -24.11
CA SER A 390 1.12 5.54 -23.59
C SER A 390 0.38 4.98 -22.38
N LEU A 391 -0.22 5.81 -21.52
CA LEU A 391 -1.11 5.33 -20.45
C LEU A 391 -2.37 4.63 -21.00
N ASN A 392 -2.96 5.14 -22.09
CA ASN A 392 -4.12 4.50 -22.72
C ASN A 392 -3.77 3.13 -23.33
N MET A 393 -2.53 2.91 -23.78
CA MET A 393 -2.09 1.60 -24.28
C MET A 393 -2.21 0.49 -23.24
N ILE A 394 -2.21 0.81 -21.94
CA ILE A 394 -2.46 -0.17 -20.87
C ILE A 394 -3.84 -0.82 -21.08
N GLY A 395 -4.88 -0.03 -21.33
CA GLY A 395 -6.22 -0.55 -21.63
C GLY A 395 -6.27 -1.35 -22.93
N GLU A 396 -5.46 -0.99 -23.92
CA GLU A 396 -5.43 -1.68 -25.21
C GLU A 396 -4.75 -3.05 -25.15
N LYS A 397 -3.64 -3.16 -24.40
CA LYS A 397 -2.76 -4.33 -24.40
C LYS A 397 -2.93 -5.24 -23.18
N ALA A 398 -3.25 -4.68 -22.01
CA ALA A 398 -3.23 -5.40 -20.74
C ALA A 398 -4.61 -5.92 -20.31
N LYS A 399 -5.13 -6.89 -21.08
CA LYS A 399 -6.50 -7.43 -20.88
C LYS A 399 -6.70 -8.21 -19.58
N LEU A 400 -5.64 -8.91 -19.13
CA LEU A 400 -5.65 -9.73 -17.92
C LEU A 400 -5.24 -8.97 -16.65
N LEU A 401 -4.92 -7.68 -16.76
CA LEU A 401 -4.46 -6.86 -15.65
C LEU A 401 -5.53 -6.77 -14.54
N ARG A 402 -5.12 -7.09 -13.32
CA ARG A 402 -5.97 -7.05 -12.11
C ARG A 402 -5.64 -5.88 -11.20
N LYS A 403 -4.35 -5.56 -11.07
CA LYS A 403 -3.87 -4.47 -10.20
C LYS A 403 -3.02 -3.50 -10.99
N LEU A 404 -3.34 -2.22 -10.87
CA LEU A 404 -2.60 -1.14 -11.50
C LEU A 404 -2.31 -0.02 -10.50
N ASP A 405 -1.06 0.38 -10.38
CA ASP A 405 -0.69 1.62 -9.68
C ASP A 405 -0.03 2.60 -10.65
N ILE A 406 -0.79 3.65 -10.97
CA ILE A 406 -0.38 4.81 -11.77
C ILE A 406 -0.39 6.09 -10.92
N GLY A 407 -0.21 5.98 -9.60
CA GLY A 407 -0.12 7.14 -8.76
C GLY A 407 0.99 8.10 -9.21
N TRP A 408 0.77 9.39 -8.96
CA TRP A 408 1.66 10.50 -9.29
C TRP A 408 1.93 10.74 -10.79
N HIS A 409 1.15 10.14 -11.69
CA HIS A 409 1.23 10.46 -13.10
C HIS A 409 0.51 11.78 -13.40
N ARG A 410 1.21 12.73 -14.00
CA ARG A 410 0.64 14.04 -14.36
C ARG A 410 -0.36 13.93 -15.52
N ALA A 411 -0.15 12.99 -16.44
CA ALA A 411 -1.02 12.74 -17.58
C ALA A 411 -2.28 11.92 -17.21
N ALA A 412 -2.35 11.33 -16.02
CA ALA A 412 -3.52 10.55 -15.63
C ALA A 412 -4.73 11.47 -15.38
N ASN A 413 -5.76 11.32 -16.20
CA ASN A 413 -7.02 12.06 -16.18
C ASN A 413 -8.23 11.11 -16.31
N ASP A 414 -9.45 11.64 -16.23
CA ASP A 414 -10.69 10.85 -16.30
C ASP A 414 -10.83 10.02 -17.59
N PHE A 415 -10.29 10.50 -18.72
CA PHE A 415 -10.33 9.80 -20.01
C PHE A 415 -9.35 8.62 -20.04
N VAL A 416 -8.14 8.81 -19.51
CA VAL A 416 -7.15 7.73 -19.35
C VAL A 416 -7.71 6.62 -18.45
N MET A 417 -8.30 7.02 -17.31
CA MET A 417 -8.94 6.07 -16.40
C MET A 417 -10.07 5.31 -17.10
N LYS A 418 -10.89 6.00 -17.90
CA LYS A 418 -11.93 5.37 -18.72
C LYS A 418 -11.34 4.34 -19.69
N GLY A 419 -10.31 4.70 -20.45
CA GLY A 419 -9.65 3.81 -21.41
C GLY A 419 -9.12 2.54 -20.76
N ILE A 420 -8.50 2.67 -19.59
CA ILE A 420 -8.02 1.54 -18.79
C ILE A 420 -9.18 0.68 -18.29
N LEU A 421 -10.24 1.28 -17.73
CA LEU A 421 -11.39 0.53 -17.20
C LEU A 421 -12.18 -0.22 -18.27
N ASP A 422 -12.34 0.39 -19.44
CA ASP A 422 -13.02 -0.21 -20.59
C ASP A 422 -12.16 -1.31 -21.22
N GLY A 423 -10.84 -1.10 -21.26
CA GLY A 423 -9.88 -1.98 -21.92
C GLY A 423 -9.42 -3.18 -21.10
N CYS A 424 -9.18 -3.01 -19.79
CA CYS A 424 -8.75 -4.07 -18.87
C CYS A 424 -9.96 -4.85 -18.34
N GLU A 425 -10.13 -6.08 -18.80
CA GLU A 425 -11.32 -6.89 -18.53
C GLU A 425 -11.35 -7.44 -17.10
N LYS A 426 -10.18 -7.72 -16.53
CA LYS A 426 -10.01 -8.33 -15.20
C LYS A 426 -9.60 -7.35 -14.11
N ILE A 427 -9.66 -6.04 -14.38
CA ILE A 427 -9.18 -5.03 -13.41
C ILE A 427 -10.01 -5.05 -12.13
N GLU A 428 -9.33 -5.20 -11.00
CA GLU A 428 -9.90 -5.26 -9.65
C GLU A 428 -9.55 -3.99 -8.86
N GLU A 429 -8.34 -3.47 -9.01
CA GLU A 429 -7.80 -2.34 -8.24
C GLU A 429 -6.99 -1.39 -9.13
N ILE A 430 -7.33 -0.09 -9.11
CA ILE A 430 -6.49 0.97 -9.69
C ILE A 430 -6.15 2.00 -8.60
N LYS A 431 -4.85 2.21 -8.36
CA LYS A 431 -4.33 3.29 -7.53
C LYS A 431 -3.90 4.46 -8.41
N CYS A 432 -4.52 5.61 -8.21
CA CYS A 432 -4.23 6.86 -8.94
C CYS A 432 -3.93 8.01 -7.97
N TRP A 433 -3.29 7.70 -6.84
CA TRP A 433 -3.03 8.69 -5.79
C TRP A 433 -2.09 9.80 -6.30
N GLY A 434 -2.41 11.07 -6.06
CA GLY A 434 -1.62 12.20 -6.55
C GLY A 434 -1.85 12.57 -8.03
N CYS A 435 -2.73 11.88 -8.74
CA CYS A 435 -3.13 12.22 -10.12
C CYS A 435 -4.19 13.34 -10.11
N ASN A 436 -3.74 14.59 -10.10
CA ASN A 436 -4.60 15.77 -9.87
C ASN A 436 -5.67 16.01 -10.96
N HIS A 437 -5.53 15.39 -12.14
CA HIS A 437 -6.49 15.51 -13.25
C HIS A 437 -7.57 14.40 -13.24
N VAL A 438 -7.49 13.46 -12.29
CA VAL A 438 -8.58 12.50 -12.02
C VAL A 438 -9.57 13.16 -11.07
N THR A 439 -10.80 13.35 -11.53
CA THR A 439 -11.85 14.08 -10.82
C THR A 439 -12.96 13.16 -10.32
N GLU A 440 -13.97 13.73 -9.67
CA GLU A 440 -15.17 12.98 -9.25
C GLU A 440 -15.98 12.42 -10.42
N ASN A 441 -15.75 12.91 -11.64
CA ASN A 441 -16.39 12.44 -12.87
C ASN A 441 -15.72 11.20 -13.47
N CYS A 442 -14.59 10.75 -12.92
CA CYS A 442 -13.93 9.51 -13.33
C CYS A 442 -14.95 8.36 -13.35
N PRO A 443 -15.09 7.63 -14.48
CA PRO A 443 -16.04 6.54 -14.59
C PRO A 443 -15.72 5.45 -13.57
N ARG A 444 -16.77 4.76 -13.14
CA ARG A 444 -16.68 3.68 -12.16
C ARG A 444 -17.20 2.41 -12.79
N LYS A 445 -16.37 1.36 -12.80
CA LYS A 445 -16.81 0.02 -13.18
C LYS A 445 -17.53 -0.57 -11.98
N VAL A 446 -18.84 -0.75 -12.09
CA VAL A 446 -19.61 -1.48 -11.08
C VAL A 446 -19.10 -2.92 -11.11
N SER A 447 -18.49 -3.38 -10.03
CA SER A 447 -18.06 -4.79 -9.96
C SER A 447 -19.31 -5.66 -10.02
N LEU A 448 -19.41 -6.53 -11.02
CA LEU A 448 -20.32 -7.68 -11.00
C LEU A 448 -19.72 -8.74 -10.06
N LEU A 449 -19.62 -8.42 -8.77
CA LEU A 449 -19.36 -9.42 -7.74
C LEU A 449 -20.74 -9.94 -7.32
N ASN A 450 -21.15 -11.04 -7.96
CA ASN A 450 -22.13 -11.97 -7.42
C ASN A 450 -21.51 -12.80 -6.31
#